data_AF-A0A2T1FZI3-F1
#
_entry.id   AF-A0A2T1FZI3-F1
#
_cell.length_a   1.000
_cell.length_b   1.000
_cell.length_c   1.000
_cell.angle_alpha   90.00
_cell.angle_beta   90.00
_cell.angle_gamma   90.00
#
_symmetry.space_group_name_H-M   'P 1'
#
loop_
_entity.id
_entity.type
_entity.pdbx_description
1 polymer ?
#
loop_
_entity_poly.entity_id
_entity_poly.type
_entity_poly.pdbx_seq_one_letter_code
_entity_poly.pdbx_strand_id
1 'polypeptide(L)'
;MNLQDYPWRISYSSNENNPIADFYIPALECAVKYDRKSGFFNSAILSKVAQGLGAMLHNCGQMRLIMGCQFSPQDLQAIQQGYALRDAVTIRLDADLQPPKTFAQLKHFEVLSWLIQNSYLDIKIAVPLKSNGLPVDSESLLDRQHMFHEKVGIFTDSKGA
;
A
#
# COMPACT_ATOMS: atom_id res chain seq x y z
N MET A 1 10.45 18.90 1.10
CA MET A 1 11.70 18.19 0.77
C MET A 1 11.37 17.25 -0.37
N ASN A 2 12.19 17.19 -1.42
CA ASN A 2 11.95 16.33 -2.59
C ASN A 2 12.86 15.10 -2.51
N LEU A 3 12.60 14.08 -3.32
CA LEU A 3 13.40 12.84 -3.30
C LEU A 3 14.87 13.12 -3.60
N GLN A 4 15.18 14.02 -4.54
CA GLN A 4 16.57 14.36 -4.88
C GLN A 4 17.33 15.11 -3.78
N ASP A 5 16.62 15.73 -2.84
CA ASP A 5 17.24 16.51 -1.75
C ASP A 5 17.65 15.62 -0.56
N TYR A 6 17.18 14.37 -0.52
CA TYR A 6 17.46 13.45 0.58
C TYR A 6 18.74 12.64 0.32
N PRO A 7 19.65 12.50 1.31
CA PRO A 7 20.92 11.81 1.12
C PRO A 7 20.76 10.28 1.16
N TRP A 8 20.17 9.71 0.10
CA TRP A 8 19.92 8.27 -0.01
C TRP A 8 21.21 7.44 0.01
N ARG A 9 21.12 6.27 0.63
CA ARG A 9 22.11 5.20 0.44
C ARG A 9 21.81 4.44 -0.84
N ILE A 10 22.84 3.86 -1.43
CA ILE A 10 22.70 2.96 -2.58
C ILE A 10 21.88 1.70 -2.26
N SER A 11 21.84 1.29 -0.99
CA SER A 11 21.09 0.12 -0.53
C SER A 11 20.77 0.21 0.96
N TYR A 12 19.66 -0.43 1.35
CA TYR A 12 19.22 -0.58 2.74
C TYR A 12 18.95 -2.06 3.02
N SER A 13 19.56 -2.61 4.08
CA SER A 13 19.37 -4.00 4.49
C SER A 13 18.85 -4.08 5.92
N SER A 14 18.01 -5.07 6.24
CA SER A 14 17.52 -5.27 7.61
C SER A 14 18.59 -5.73 8.60
N ASN A 15 19.75 -6.18 8.10
CA ASN A 15 20.87 -6.61 8.94
C ASN A 15 21.66 -5.42 9.47
N GLU A 16 21.70 -4.33 8.72
CA GLU A 16 22.56 -3.17 9.00
C GLU A 16 21.77 -1.88 9.23
N ASN A 17 20.50 -1.85 8.83
CA ASN A 17 19.67 -0.66 8.81
C ASN A 17 18.27 -0.99 9.33
N ASN A 18 17.47 0.04 9.52
CA ASN A 18 16.03 -0.07 9.70
C ASN A 18 15.35 0.46 8.45
N PRO A 19 15.07 -0.37 7.42
CA PRO A 19 14.45 0.11 6.17
C PRO A 19 13.13 0.85 6.37
N ILE A 20 12.41 0.62 7.47
CA ILE A 20 11.19 1.38 7.79
C ILE A 20 11.54 2.83 8.09
N ALA A 21 12.43 3.06 9.05
CA ALA A 21 12.80 4.40 9.50
C ALA A 21 13.76 5.10 8.54
N ASP A 22 14.69 4.36 7.94
CA ASP A 22 15.80 4.91 7.17
C ASP A 22 15.47 5.08 5.68
N PHE A 23 14.41 4.44 5.19
CA PHE A 23 14.03 4.47 3.76
C PHE A 23 12.54 4.75 3.55
N TYR A 24 11.65 3.88 4.03
CA TYR A 24 10.22 3.98 3.69
C TYR A 24 9.57 5.24 4.25
N ILE A 25 9.82 5.60 5.51
CA ILE A 25 9.24 6.81 6.11
C ILE A 25 9.74 8.06 5.35
N PRO A 26 11.05 8.31 5.20
CA PRO A 26 11.54 9.47 4.46
C PRO A 26 11.07 9.54 3.00
N ALA A 27 10.98 8.39 2.32
CA ALA A 27 10.55 8.34 0.93
C ALA A 27 9.07 8.70 0.79
N LEU A 28 8.22 8.21 1.70
CA LEU A 28 6.80 8.57 1.74
C LEU A 28 6.60 10.05 2.12
N GLU A 29 7.41 10.60 3.03
CA GLU A 29 7.34 12.03 3.39
C GLU A 29 7.61 12.97 2.21
N CYS A 30 8.43 12.54 1.24
CA CYS A 30 8.75 13.30 0.04
C CYS A 30 7.79 13.02 -1.14
N ALA A 31 7.05 11.92 -1.11
CA ALA A 31 6.30 11.44 -2.27
C ALA A 31 4.91 12.07 -2.38
N VAL A 32 4.46 12.22 -3.62
CA VAL A 32 3.04 12.43 -3.99
C VAL A 32 2.46 11.20 -4.69
N LYS A 33 3.30 10.25 -5.09
CA LYS A 33 2.85 8.97 -5.64
C LYS A 33 3.72 7.82 -5.16
N TYR A 34 3.09 6.69 -4.88
CA TYR A 34 3.79 5.45 -4.58
C TYR A 34 3.14 4.26 -5.30
N ASP A 35 3.87 3.67 -6.24
CA ASP A 35 3.47 2.46 -6.95
C ASP A 35 4.28 1.28 -6.43
N ARG A 36 3.62 0.21 -5.96
CA ARG A 36 4.33 -1.00 -5.50
C ARG A 36 3.69 -2.27 -6.04
N LYS A 37 4.54 -3.21 -6.44
CA LYS A 37 4.18 -4.61 -6.60
C LYS A 37 4.96 -5.51 -5.66
N SER A 38 4.31 -6.51 -5.05
CA SER A 38 4.94 -7.47 -4.14
C SER A 38 4.12 -8.76 -4.06
N GLY A 39 4.78 -9.89 -3.79
CA GLY A 39 4.08 -11.18 -3.64
C GLY A 39 3.23 -11.32 -2.39
N PHE A 40 3.66 -10.70 -1.30
CA PHE A 40 2.98 -10.77 -0.01
C PHE A 40 2.58 -9.37 0.44
N PHE A 41 1.42 -9.30 1.08
CA PHE A 41 0.92 -8.10 1.73
C PHE A 41 0.42 -8.43 3.13
N ASN A 42 0.77 -7.56 4.08
CA ASN A 42 0.22 -7.57 5.44
C ASN A 42 0.00 -6.12 5.83
N SER A 43 -1.25 -5.76 6.14
CA SER A 43 -1.63 -4.38 6.44
C SER A 43 -0.93 -3.80 7.66
N ALA A 44 -0.36 -4.60 8.56
CA ALA A 44 0.45 -4.12 9.69
C ALA A 44 1.63 -3.25 9.24
N ILE A 45 2.09 -3.36 7.99
CA ILE A 45 3.11 -2.48 7.43
C ILE A 45 2.64 -1.01 7.39
N LEU A 46 1.34 -0.76 7.15
CA LEU A 46 0.77 0.59 7.05
C LEU A 46 0.89 1.33 8.39
N SER A 47 0.67 0.63 9.50
CA SER A 47 0.88 1.19 10.84
C SER A 47 2.36 1.48 11.12
N LYS A 48 3.28 0.64 10.63
CA LYS A 48 4.73 0.85 10.80
C LYS A 48 5.25 2.08 10.04
N VAL A 49 4.63 2.41 8.91
CA VAL A 49 4.99 3.59 8.11
C VAL A 49 4.00 4.75 8.27
N ALA A 50 3.16 4.72 9.31
CA ALA A 50 2.05 5.66 9.48
C ALA A 50 2.48 7.14 9.46
N GLN A 51 3.66 7.45 10.00
CA GLN A 51 4.23 8.80 9.94
C GLN A 51 4.42 9.26 8.49
N GLY A 52 5.18 8.50 7.70
CA GLY A 52 5.46 8.85 6.32
C GLY A 52 4.21 8.83 5.45
N LEU A 53 3.31 7.88 5.70
CA LEU A 53 2.00 7.85 5.05
C LEU A 53 1.19 9.11 5.37
N GLY A 54 1.15 9.55 6.62
CA GLY A 54 0.46 10.79 7.02
C GLY A 54 0.99 12.02 6.28
N ALA A 55 2.31 12.13 6.14
CA ALA A 55 2.94 13.20 5.36
C ALA A 55 2.61 13.12 3.86
N MET A 56 2.63 11.92 3.27
CA MET A 56 2.23 11.69 1.88
C MET A 56 0.79 12.15 1.63
N LEU A 57 -0.13 11.82 2.54
CA LEU A 57 -1.53 12.23 2.46
C LEU A 57 -1.69 13.75 2.59
N HIS A 58 -0.92 14.39 3.47
CA HIS A 58 -0.88 15.86 3.57
C HIS A 58 -0.43 16.52 2.26
N ASN A 59 0.46 15.86 1.51
CA ASN A 59 0.91 16.28 0.18
C ASN A 59 -0.08 15.93 -0.95
N CYS A 60 -1.33 15.55 -0.62
CA CYS A 60 -2.34 15.06 -1.56
C CYS A 60 -1.87 13.83 -2.37
N GLY A 61 -1.01 12.99 -1.78
CA GLY A 61 -0.40 11.86 -2.46
C GLY A 61 -1.30 10.63 -2.58
N GLN A 62 -1.02 9.78 -3.57
CA GLN A 62 -1.77 8.55 -3.87
C GLN A 62 -0.89 7.31 -4.00
N MET A 63 -1.44 6.16 -3.60
CA MET A 63 -0.75 4.87 -3.61
C MET A 63 -1.46 3.86 -4.49
N ARG A 64 -0.70 3.05 -5.25
CA ARG A 64 -1.22 1.90 -6.00
C ARG A 64 -0.42 0.65 -5.69
N LEU A 65 -1.12 -0.41 -5.32
CA LEU A 65 -0.55 -1.67 -4.88
C LEU A 65 -1.05 -2.81 -5.77
N ILE A 66 -0.13 -3.61 -6.29
CA ILE A 66 -0.43 -4.89 -6.94
C ILE A 66 0.20 -5.99 -6.10
N MET A 67 -0.63 -6.81 -5.46
CA MET A 67 -0.18 -7.77 -4.47
C MET A 67 -0.51 -9.19 -4.90
N GLY A 68 0.37 -10.15 -4.64
CA GLY A 68 0.03 -11.56 -4.80
C GLY A 68 -1.15 -11.95 -3.92
N CYS A 69 -1.80 -13.07 -4.26
CA CYS A 69 -3.01 -13.60 -3.63
C CYS A 69 -2.87 -14.08 -2.16
N GLN A 70 -1.84 -13.63 -1.44
CA GLN A 70 -1.58 -14.00 -0.05
C GLN A 70 -1.99 -12.87 0.89
N PHE A 71 -3.21 -12.98 1.42
CA PHE A 71 -3.80 -12.02 2.35
C PHE A 71 -4.41 -12.76 3.54
N SER A 72 -4.43 -12.13 4.72
CA SER A 72 -5.25 -12.64 5.82
C SER A 72 -6.75 -12.43 5.53
N PRO A 73 -7.66 -13.24 6.10
CA PRO A 73 -9.10 -13.02 5.96
C PRO A 73 -9.52 -11.60 6.36
N GLN A 74 -8.89 -11.04 7.39
CA GLN A 74 -9.14 -9.69 7.88
C GLN A 74 -8.65 -8.61 6.91
N ASP A 75 -7.50 -8.82 6.24
CA ASP A 75 -7.05 -7.93 5.17
C ASP A 75 -8.03 -7.93 4.00
N LEU A 76 -8.49 -9.11 3.57
CA LEU A 76 -9.47 -9.23 2.49
C LEU A 76 -10.78 -8.51 2.83
N GLN A 77 -11.28 -8.70 4.06
CA GLN A 77 -12.47 -8.01 4.53
C GLN A 77 -12.29 -6.49 4.53
N ALA A 78 -11.15 -5.98 5.01
CA ALA A 78 -10.85 -4.55 5.03
C ALA A 78 -10.78 -3.96 3.60
N ILE A 79 -10.21 -4.68 2.64
CA ILE A 79 -10.16 -4.27 1.24
C ILE A 79 -11.57 -4.20 0.65
N GLN A 80 -12.37 -5.25 0.82
CA GLN A 80 -13.75 -5.30 0.34
C GLN A 80 -14.60 -4.17 0.94
N GLN A 81 -14.49 -3.95 2.25
CA GLN A 81 -15.18 -2.88 2.94
C GLN A 81 -14.74 -1.49 2.43
N GLY A 82 -13.44 -1.27 2.25
CA GLY A 82 -12.92 0.01 1.77
C GLY A 82 -13.45 0.36 0.38
N TYR A 83 -13.50 -0.60 -0.54
CA TYR A 83 -14.07 -0.39 -1.88
C TYR A 83 -15.58 -0.19 -1.85
N ALA A 84 -16.32 -0.99 -1.07
CA ALA A 84 -17.76 -0.80 -0.92
C ALA A 84 -18.12 0.59 -0.35
N LEU A 85 -17.33 1.07 0.62
CA LEU A 85 -17.49 2.41 1.18
C LEU A 85 -17.11 3.50 0.17
N ARG A 86 -16.03 3.31 -0.60
CA ARG A 86 -15.67 4.24 -1.68
C ARG A 86 -16.82 4.41 -2.66
N ASP A 87 -17.40 3.31 -3.12
CA ASP A 87 -18.50 3.33 -4.08
C ASP A 87 -19.73 4.04 -3.48
N ALA A 88 -20.05 3.76 -2.21
CA ALA A 88 -21.15 4.41 -1.50
C ALA A 88 -20.92 5.92 -1.27
N VAL A 89 -19.69 6.34 -0.99
CA VAL A 89 -19.31 7.76 -0.84
C VAL A 89 -19.34 8.47 -2.19
N THR A 90 -18.85 7.81 -3.25
CA THR A 90 -18.86 8.38 -4.62
C THR A 90 -20.29 8.65 -5.09
N ILE A 91 -21.26 7.84 -4.63
CA ILE A 91 -22.69 8.07 -4.85
C ILE A 91 -23.23 9.24 -4.01
N ARG A 92 -22.63 9.53 -2.84
CA ARG A 92 -23.05 10.57 -1.88
C ARG A 92 -22.07 11.76 -1.88
N LEU A 93 -21.91 12.40 -3.04
CA LEU A 93 -20.93 13.47 -3.41
C LEU A 93 -20.68 14.66 -2.42
N ASP A 94 -21.25 14.70 -1.22
CA ASP A 94 -21.13 15.79 -0.24
C ASP A 94 -20.56 15.37 1.14
N ALA A 95 -19.95 14.19 1.28
CA ALA A 95 -19.35 13.81 2.55
C ALA A 95 -17.94 14.42 2.72
N ASP A 96 -17.82 15.43 3.60
CA ASP A 96 -16.54 15.90 4.13
C ASP A 96 -15.82 14.77 4.89
N LEU A 97 -15.02 13.99 4.19
CA LEU A 97 -14.21 12.93 4.80
C LEU A 97 -12.89 13.52 5.30
N GLN A 98 -12.84 13.81 6.60
CA GLN A 98 -11.62 14.25 7.25
C GLN A 98 -10.68 13.07 7.52
N PRO A 99 -9.36 13.23 7.29
CA PRO A 99 -8.38 12.25 7.71
C PRO A 99 -8.45 11.98 9.22
N PRO A 100 -8.24 10.73 9.67
CA PRO A 100 -8.16 10.43 11.08
C PRO A 100 -7.03 11.27 11.70
N LYS A 101 -7.31 11.89 12.86
CA LYS A 101 -6.36 12.80 13.54
C LYS A 101 -4.99 12.16 13.77
N THR A 102 -4.94 10.85 13.97
CA THR A 102 -3.70 10.05 13.91
C THR A 102 -3.98 8.63 13.42
N PHE A 103 -3.22 8.14 12.44
CA PHE A 103 -3.27 6.73 12.02
C PHE A 103 -2.79 5.77 13.12
N ALA A 104 -2.03 6.25 14.11
CA ALA A 104 -1.53 5.46 15.22
C ALA A 104 -2.62 4.93 16.16
N GLN A 105 -3.80 5.55 16.19
CA GLN A 105 -4.93 5.13 17.01
C GLN A 105 -5.82 4.09 16.33
N LEU A 106 -5.69 3.93 15.01
CA LEU A 106 -6.47 2.98 14.22
C LEU A 106 -5.75 1.62 14.17
N LYS A 107 -6.54 0.55 14.17
CA LYS A 107 -6.00 -0.78 13.83
C LYS A 107 -5.59 -0.77 12.36
N HIS A 108 -4.56 -1.55 12.02
CA HIS A 108 -4.01 -1.58 10.66
C HIS A 108 -5.05 -1.92 9.56
N PHE A 109 -6.06 -2.73 9.87
CA PHE A 109 -7.19 -3.00 8.96
C PHE A 109 -8.10 -1.78 8.74
N GLU A 110 -8.32 -0.97 9.77
CA GLU A 110 -9.12 0.26 9.69
C GLU A 110 -8.38 1.30 8.83
N VAL A 111 -7.05 1.40 9.00
CA VAL A 111 -6.20 2.23 8.14
C VAL A 111 -6.32 1.80 6.68
N LEU A 112 -6.21 0.51 6.39
CA LEU A 112 -6.34 -0.02 5.03
C LEU A 112 -7.70 0.33 4.40
N SER A 113 -8.79 0.02 5.11
CA SER A 113 -10.16 0.30 4.64
C SER A 113 -10.36 1.80 4.40
N TRP A 114 -9.89 2.65 5.31
CA TRP A 114 -10.02 4.10 5.21
C TRP A 114 -9.24 4.69 4.02
N LEU A 115 -8.01 4.25 3.79
CA LEU A 115 -7.21 4.72 2.64
C LEU A 115 -7.89 4.36 1.31
N ILE A 116 -8.46 3.17 1.23
CA ILE A 116 -9.22 2.74 0.05
C ILE A 116 -10.48 3.59 -0.06
N GLN A 117 -11.30 3.69 0.98
CA GLN A 117 -12.53 4.50 0.97
C GLN A 117 -12.31 5.92 0.44
N ASN A 118 -11.20 6.56 0.82
CA ASN A 118 -10.89 7.95 0.49
C ASN A 118 -10.06 8.14 -0.79
N SER A 119 -9.91 7.09 -1.61
CA SER A 119 -9.15 7.14 -2.87
C SER A 119 -7.66 7.49 -2.74
N TYR A 120 -7.08 7.32 -1.54
CA TYR A 120 -5.64 7.44 -1.33
C TYR A 120 -4.89 6.17 -1.67
N LEU A 121 -5.56 5.02 -1.67
CA LEU A 121 -4.97 3.73 -1.99
C LEU A 121 -5.85 2.93 -2.95
N ASP A 122 -5.27 2.51 -4.07
CA ASP A 122 -5.79 1.40 -4.87
C ASP A 122 -4.98 0.13 -4.61
N ILE A 123 -5.67 -0.98 -4.35
CA ILE A 123 -5.05 -2.29 -4.19
C ILE A 123 -5.72 -3.33 -5.09
N LYS A 124 -4.92 -3.99 -5.92
CA LYS A 124 -5.35 -5.09 -6.77
C LYS A 124 -4.62 -6.37 -6.39
N ILE A 125 -5.35 -7.48 -6.43
CA ILE A 125 -4.83 -8.80 -6.14
C ILE A 125 -4.48 -9.49 -7.46
N ALA A 126 -3.20 -9.85 -7.62
CA ALA A 126 -2.73 -10.66 -8.74
C ALA A 126 -3.09 -12.12 -8.48
N VAL A 127 -4.01 -12.63 -9.31
CA VAL A 127 -4.45 -14.04 -9.27
C VAL A 127 -3.73 -14.79 -10.41
N PRO A 128 -2.85 -15.75 -10.10
CA PRO A 128 -2.22 -16.55 -11.15
C PRO A 128 -3.24 -17.48 -11.79
N LEU A 129 -3.11 -17.64 -13.11
CA LEU A 129 -4.03 -18.43 -13.93
C LEU A 129 -3.30 -19.66 -14.47
N LYS A 130 -4.04 -20.76 -14.58
CA LYS A 130 -3.68 -21.96 -15.35
C LYS A 130 -3.65 -21.61 -16.85
N SER A 131 -3.07 -22.48 -17.67
CA SER A 131 -2.99 -22.29 -19.13
C SER A 131 -4.34 -22.14 -19.83
N ASN A 132 -5.42 -22.62 -19.21
CA ASN A 132 -6.79 -22.50 -19.67
C ASN A 132 -7.50 -21.21 -19.19
N GLY A 133 -6.79 -20.29 -18.53
CA GLY A 133 -7.32 -19.02 -18.04
C GLY A 133 -8.08 -19.10 -16.71
N LEU A 134 -8.20 -20.28 -16.09
CA LEU A 134 -8.83 -20.42 -14.78
C LEU A 134 -7.83 -20.13 -13.65
N PRO A 135 -8.27 -19.60 -12.49
CA PRO A 135 -7.41 -19.44 -11.33
C PRO A 135 -6.71 -20.74 -10.90
N VAL A 136 -5.47 -20.61 -10.46
CA VAL A 136 -4.73 -21.69 -9.80
C VAL A 136 -5.37 -21.95 -8.42
N ASP A 137 -5.52 -23.22 -8.02
CA ASP A 137 -6.21 -23.57 -6.78
C ASP A 137 -5.41 -23.08 -5.57
N SER A 138 -6.08 -22.59 -4.52
CA SER A 138 -5.44 -21.92 -3.38
C SER A 138 -4.35 -22.75 -2.69
N GLU A 139 -4.48 -24.08 -2.68
CA GLU A 139 -3.47 -24.99 -2.11
C GLU A 139 -2.18 -25.05 -2.95
N SER A 140 -2.27 -24.85 -4.26
CA SER A 140 -1.13 -24.82 -5.19
C SER A 140 -0.43 -23.46 -5.29
N LEU A 141 -1.03 -22.40 -4.74
CA LEU A 141 -0.43 -21.04 -4.66
C LEU A 141 0.74 -20.94 -3.66
N LEU A 142 0.95 -21.98 -2.86
CA LEU A 142 2.08 -22.09 -1.93
C LEU A 142 3.38 -22.52 -2.63
N ASP A 143 3.30 -22.95 -3.90
CA ASP A 143 4.48 -23.26 -4.70
C ASP A 143 5.20 -21.98 -5.16
N ARG A 144 6.48 -21.88 -4.81
CA ARG A 144 7.35 -20.73 -5.15
C ARG A 144 7.46 -20.48 -6.65
N GLN A 145 7.25 -21.49 -7.50
CA GLN A 145 7.30 -21.33 -8.95
C GLN A 145 6.11 -20.54 -9.52
N HIS A 146 4.98 -20.52 -8.81
CA HIS A 146 3.73 -19.89 -9.26
C HIS A 146 3.39 -18.61 -8.47
N MET A 147 4.20 -18.27 -7.46
CA MET A 147 4.04 -17.05 -6.69
C MET A 147 4.57 -15.84 -7.45
N PHE A 148 3.78 -14.77 -7.47
CA PHE A 148 4.22 -13.45 -7.89
C PHE A 148 5.34 -12.96 -6.96
N HIS A 149 6.61 -13.13 -7.33
CA HIS A 149 7.73 -12.89 -6.39
C HIS A 149 8.45 -11.55 -6.58
N GLU A 150 8.14 -10.83 -7.66
CA GLU A 150 8.76 -9.55 -7.99
C GLU A 150 8.38 -8.48 -6.95
N LYS A 151 9.38 -7.70 -6.50
CA LYS A 151 9.21 -6.64 -5.50
C LYS A 151 9.80 -5.36 -6.06
N VAL A 152 8.93 -4.48 -6.52
CA VAL A 152 9.32 -3.18 -7.07
C VAL A 152 8.46 -2.11 -6.41
N GLY A 153 9.10 -1.03 -5.99
CA GLY A 153 8.46 0.17 -5.49
C GLY A 153 9.00 1.38 -6.24
N ILE A 154 8.11 2.27 -6.68
CA ILE A 154 8.44 3.52 -7.37
C ILE A 154 7.80 4.64 -6.57
N PHE A 155 8.63 5.55 -6.08
CA PHE A 155 8.19 6.79 -5.45
C PHE A 155 8.29 7.90 -6.48
N THR A 156 7.32 8.81 -6.47
CA THR A 156 7.38 10.04 -7.28
C THR A 156 7.09 11.22 -6.39
N ASP A 157 7.92 12.26 -6.46
CA ASP A 157 7.69 13.51 -5.73
C ASP A 157 6.93 14.56 -6.57
N SER A 158 6.69 15.73 -5.99
CA SER A 158 5.95 16.81 -6.63
C SER A 158 6.67 17.44 -7.84
N LYS A 159 7.96 17.16 -8.02
CA LYS A 159 8.74 17.57 -9.21
C LYS A 159 8.76 16.51 -10.30
N GLY A 160 8.18 15.34 -10.05
CA GLY A 160 8.15 14.22 -11.00
C GLY A 160 9.43 13.40 -11.04
N ALA A 161 10.32 13.57 -10.06
CA ALA A 161 11.48 12.70 -9.87
C ALA A 161 11.06 11.33 -9.34
#